data_AF-A0A4R6JSR2-F1
#
_entry.id   AF-A0A4R6JSR2-F1
#
_cell.length_a   1.000
_cell.length_b   1.000
_cell.length_c   1.000
_cell.angle_alpha   90.00
_cell.angle_beta   90.00
_cell.angle_gamma   90.00
#
_symmetry.space_group_name_H-M   'P 1'
#
loop_
_entity.id
_entity.type
_entity.pdbx_description
1 polymer ?
#
loop_
_entity_poly.entity_id
_entity_poly.type
_entity_poly.pdbx_seq_one_letter_code
_entity_poly.pdbx_strand_id
1 'polypeptide(L)'
;MELLPAWLPEASAARPDVGGLAAARLLAAEMANKSRFSRTFLTDLAVLALTGRRSSTPPPLRIRARELARLVAEAFGRRRTVLLVDVTLGQATEGLITDRRDSVVAGAEWLVHNGGPAVWLLGAAGDRVPVARPAIATSARGSADRGWQSSADAQCQSDGGSVAEPGRWGAGSDVGVAGPGGSGAGSVAGVAGPGAGSGADRGRPHPASAAEAALEAALAVEPWAAGRRWNQDYRTNELTPPVRLDLLWPQERCVVEIDGPEHCHPVRFEADRRRDVQLQLDGYAVLRFTNARITHDLGAVVHQIGTYVRARRRDHAEGSHHGRR
;
A
#
# COMPACT_ATOMS: atom_id res chain seq x y z
N MET A 1 4.78 -27.43 -10.37
CA MET A 1 4.98 -26.55 -11.53
C MET A 1 6.46 -26.25 -11.61
N GLU A 2 7.14 -26.80 -12.60
CA GLU A 2 8.56 -26.50 -12.80
C GLU A 2 8.68 -25.11 -13.43
N LEU A 3 9.52 -24.26 -12.83
CA LEU A 3 9.73 -22.90 -13.33
C LEU A 3 10.53 -22.90 -14.63
N LEU A 4 11.52 -23.79 -14.78
CA LEU A 4 12.42 -23.78 -15.94
C LEU A 4 11.68 -23.85 -17.29
N PRO A 5 10.74 -24.78 -17.54
CA PRO A 5 10.05 -24.83 -18.83
C PRO A 5 9.13 -23.62 -19.07
N ALA A 6 8.70 -22.92 -18.01
CA ALA A 6 7.77 -21.80 -18.12
C ALA A 6 8.44 -20.50 -18.61
N TRP A 7 9.72 -20.29 -18.32
CA TRP A 7 10.44 -19.08 -18.75
C TRP A 7 11.61 -19.35 -19.70
N LEU A 8 12.09 -20.60 -19.80
CA LEU A 8 13.14 -21.03 -20.73
C LEU A 8 12.81 -22.43 -21.31
N PRO A 9 11.77 -22.53 -22.17
CA PRO A 9 11.30 -23.81 -22.70
C PRO A 9 12.39 -24.55 -23.50
N GLU A 10 13.31 -23.86 -24.14
CA GLU A 10 14.42 -24.45 -24.92
C GLU A 10 15.40 -25.22 -24.03
N ALA A 11 15.47 -24.91 -22.73
CA ALA A 11 16.31 -25.61 -21.77
C ALA A 11 15.61 -26.80 -21.08
N SER A 12 14.36 -27.11 -21.45
CA SER A 12 13.56 -28.19 -20.83
C SER A 12 14.20 -29.58 -20.91
N ALA A 13 15.01 -29.85 -21.94
CA ALA A 13 15.74 -31.11 -22.10
C ALA A 13 17.16 -31.08 -21.49
N ALA A 14 17.58 -29.97 -20.86
CA ALA A 14 18.92 -29.85 -20.32
C ALA A 14 19.12 -30.75 -19.09
N ARG A 15 20.28 -31.42 -19.03
CA ARG A 15 20.67 -32.29 -17.92
C ARG A 15 21.56 -31.54 -16.93
N PRO A 16 21.62 -31.96 -15.66
CA PRO A 16 22.50 -31.37 -14.64
C PRO A 16 23.96 -31.83 -14.79
N ASP A 17 24.47 -31.90 -16.02
CA ASP A 17 25.85 -32.25 -16.36
C ASP A 17 26.59 -31.03 -16.96
N VAL A 18 27.89 -31.17 -17.23
CA VAL A 18 28.70 -30.04 -17.72
C VAL A 18 28.14 -29.46 -19.02
N GLY A 19 27.69 -30.32 -19.94
CA GLY A 19 27.12 -29.92 -21.23
C GLY A 19 25.76 -29.23 -21.09
N GLY A 20 24.84 -29.80 -20.32
CA GLY A 20 23.52 -29.22 -20.09
C GLY A 20 23.58 -27.90 -19.33
N LEU A 21 24.50 -27.75 -18.37
CA LEU A 21 24.72 -26.47 -17.69
C LEU A 21 25.31 -25.40 -18.63
N ALA A 22 26.22 -25.77 -19.53
CA ALA A 22 26.75 -24.84 -20.54
C ALA A 22 25.65 -24.39 -21.52
N ALA A 23 24.84 -25.33 -22.00
CA ALA A 23 23.72 -25.06 -22.89
C ALA A 23 22.67 -24.14 -22.22
N ALA A 24 22.26 -24.45 -20.98
CA ALA A 24 21.29 -23.65 -20.25
C ALA A 24 21.78 -22.22 -19.97
N ARG A 25 23.08 -22.04 -19.67
CA ARG A 25 23.68 -20.71 -19.53
C ARG A 25 23.66 -19.94 -20.85
N LEU A 26 23.97 -20.57 -21.98
CA LEU A 26 23.94 -19.92 -23.29
C LEU A 26 22.53 -19.47 -23.68
N LEU A 27 21.53 -20.34 -23.50
CA LEU A 27 20.12 -20.03 -23.76
C LEU A 27 19.62 -18.89 -22.85
N ALA A 28 19.92 -18.95 -21.55
CA ALA A 28 19.57 -17.89 -20.61
C ALA A 28 20.25 -16.54 -20.96
N ALA A 29 21.51 -16.59 -21.40
CA ALA A 29 22.24 -15.42 -21.86
C ALA A 29 21.66 -14.82 -23.15
N GLU A 30 21.21 -15.65 -24.09
CA GLU A 30 20.54 -15.21 -25.31
C GLU A 30 19.18 -14.59 -25.00
N MET A 31 18.40 -15.20 -24.11
CA MET A 31 17.16 -14.63 -23.61
C MET A 31 17.40 -13.26 -22.96
N ALA A 32 18.44 -13.13 -22.12
CA ALA A 32 18.81 -11.87 -21.51
C ALA A 32 19.09 -10.77 -22.56
N ASN A 33 19.75 -11.12 -23.67
CA ASN A 33 20.03 -10.17 -24.75
C ASN A 33 18.78 -9.70 -25.49
N LYS A 34 17.79 -10.58 -25.65
CA LYS A 34 16.51 -10.27 -26.31
C LYS A 34 15.52 -9.57 -25.38
N SER A 35 15.82 -9.51 -24.09
CA SER A 35 14.94 -8.99 -23.05
C SER A 35 15.63 -7.89 -22.22
N ARG A 36 14.94 -7.40 -21.20
CA ARG A 36 15.49 -6.42 -20.24
C ARG A 36 15.87 -7.07 -18.89
N PHE A 37 16.20 -8.36 -18.90
CA PHE A 37 16.66 -9.09 -17.71
C PHE A 37 18.18 -9.04 -17.58
N SER A 38 18.69 -9.15 -16.36
CA SER A 38 20.12 -9.27 -16.13
C SER A 38 20.61 -10.63 -16.62
N ARG A 39 21.66 -10.59 -17.44
CA ARG A 39 22.37 -11.80 -17.89
C ARG A 39 22.89 -12.62 -16.72
N THR A 40 23.43 -11.98 -15.69
CA THR A 40 23.94 -12.67 -14.49
C THR A 40 22.82 -13.32 -13.70
N PHE A 41 21.64 -12.71 -13.66
CA PHE A 41 20.47 -13.28 -13.01
C PHE A 41 19.93 -14.51 -13.75
N LEU A 42 19.67 -14.40 -15.05
CA LEU A 42 19.09 -15.54 -15.80
C LEU A 42 20.05 -16.72 -15.87
N THR A 43 21.36 -16.48 -16.01
CA THR A 43 22.35 -17.57 -16.01
C THR A 43 22.49 -18.24 -14.64
N ASP A 44 22.46 -17.48 -13.53
CA ASP A 44 22.39 -18.04 -12.17
C ASP A 44 21.11 -18.85 -11.95
N LEU A 45 19.96 -18.30 -12.37
CA LEU A 45 18.67 -18.95 -12.23
C LEU A 45 18.57 -20.27 -13.03
N ALA A 46 19.11 -20.30 -14.25
CA ALA A 46 19.15 -21.53 -15.06
C ALA A 46 19.96 -22.64 -14.37
N VAL A 47 21.12 -22.29 -13.80
CA VAL A 47 21.95 -23.23 -13.04
C VAL A 47 21.24 -23.68 -11.77
N LEU A 48 20.61 -22.76 -11.04
CA LEU A 48 19.84 -23.09 -9.84
C LEU A 48 18.68 -24.04 -10.17
N ALA A 49 17.96 -23.79 -11.26
CA ALA A 49 16.83 -24.60 -11.66
C ALA A 49 17.24 -26.03 -12.09
N LEU A 50 18.40 -26.19 -12.73
CA LEU A 50 18.91 -27.51 -13.13
C LEU A 50 19.57 -28.28 -11.99
N THR A 51 20.31 -27.60 -11.12
CA THR A 51 21.15 -28.26 -10.10
C THR A 51 20.52 -28.27 -8.70
N GLY A 52 19.53 -27.42 -8.46
CA GLY A 52 19.02 -27.10 -7.11
C GLY A 52 20.02 -26.34 -6.23
N ARG A 53 21.19 -25.97 -6.75
CA ARG A 53 22.27 -25.33 -5.99
C ARG A 53 22.36 -23.84 -6.32
N ARG A 54 22.50 -23.01 -5.28
CA ARG A 54 22.76 -21.59 -5.43
C ARG A 54 24.21 -21.35 -5.85
N SER A 55 24.45 -20.36 -6.71
CA SER A 55 25.82 -19.91 -6.99
C SER A 55 26.53 -19.46 -5.72
N SER A 56 27.86 -19.61 -5.72
CA SER A 56 28.75 -19.05 -4.69
C SER A 56 28.77 -17.52 -4.73
N THR A 57 28.48 -16.94 -5.89
CA THR A 57 28.45 -15.48 -6.14
C THR A 57 27.14 -15.10 -6.80
N PRO A 58 26.00 -15.23 -6.10
CA PRO A 58 24.70 -14.90 -6.66
C PRO A 58 24.58 -13.38 -6.87
N PRO A 59 23.74 -12.93 -7.82
CA PRO A 59 23.39 -11.52 -7.92
C PRO A 59 22.84 -10.98 -6.59
N PRO A 60 22.95 -9.66 -6.35
CA PRO A 60 22.38 -9.03 -5.17
C PRO A 60 20.91 -9.42 -4.94
N LEU A 61 20.53 -9.65 -3.68
CA LEU A 61 19.20 -10.14 -3.32
C LEU A 61 18.07 -9.30 -3.93
N ARG A 62 18.24 -7.97 -3.95
CA ARG A 62 17.28 -7.03 -4.55
C ARG A 62 17.05 -7.25 -6.04
N ILE A 63 18.12 -7.52 -6.79
CA ILE A 63 18.03 -7.83 -8.23
C ILE A 63 17.31 -9.17 -8.40
N ARG A 64 17.70 -10.20 -7.63
CA ARG A 64 17.07 -11.52 -7.71
C ARG A 64 15.57 -11.46 -7.43
N ALA A 65 15.17 -10.77 -6.36
CA ALA A 65 13.76 -10.63 -6.00
C ALA A 65 12.95 -9.91 -7.09
N ARG A 66 13.48 -8.79 -7.60
CA ARG A 66 12.81 -7.99 -8.64
C ARG A 66 12.69 -8.72 -9.96
N GLU A 67 13.79 -9.30 -10.43
CA GLU A 67 13.80 -9.98 -11.71
C GLU A 67 13.01 -11.28 -11.66
N LEU A 68 13.04 -12.02 -10.55
CA LEU A 68 12.21 -13.21 -10.39
C LEU A 68 10.71 -12.87 -10.39
N ALA A 69 10.30 -11.84 -9.65
CA ALA A 69 8.89 -11.42 -9.61
C ALA A 69 8.38 -11.03 -11.00
N ARG A 70 9.21 -10.32 -11.79
CA ARG A 70 8.92 -9.95 -13.17
C ARG A 70 8.92 -11.14 -14.12
N LEU A 71 9.91 -12.02 -14.00
CA LEU A 71 10.02 -13.24 -14.82
C LEU A 71 8.80 -14.14 -14.66
N VAL A 72 8.36 -14.34 -13.41
CA VAL A 72 7.13 -15.09 -13.12
C VAL A 72 5.92 -14.39 -13.75
N ALA A 73 5.79 -13.07 -13.61
CA ALA A 73 4.66 -12.36 -14.23
C ALA A 73 4.63 -12.58 -15.75
N GLU A 74 5.76 -12.37 -16.41
CA GLU A 74 5.89 -12.50 -17.87
C GLU A 74 5.66 -13.94 -18.34
N ALA A 75 6.17 -14.94 -17.62
CA ALA A 75 5.95 -16.36 -17.94
C ALA A 75 4.46 -16.77 -17.91
N PHE A 76 3.63 -16.08 -17.11
CA PHE A 76 2.18 -16.29 -17.06
C PHE A 76 1.38 -15.30 -17.90
N GLY A 77 2.03 -14.49 -18.76
CA GLY A 77 1.37 -13.46 -19.56
C GLY A 77 0.72 -12.35 -18.72
N ARG A 78 1.23 -12.10 -17.51
CA ARG A 78 0.74 -11.08 -16.57
C ARG A 78 1.72 -9.92 -16.48
N ARG A 79 1.21 -8.75 -16.08
CA ARG A 79 2.04 -7.55 -15.86
C ARG A 79 2.66 -7.48 -14.46
N ARG A 80 2.07 -8.19 -13.49
CA ARG A 80 2.46 -8.18 -12.07
C ARG A 80 2.23 -9.54 -11.45
N THR A 81 2.98 -9.83 -10.39
CA THR A 81 2.87 -11.04 -9.58
C THR A 81 2.44 -10.66 -8.16
N VAL A 82 1.56 -11.47 -7.58
CA VAL A 82 1.18 -11.40 -6.17
C VAL A 82 1.65 -12.68 -5.49
N LEU A 83 2.36 -12.55 -4.38
CA LEU A 83 2.80 -13.68 -3.55
C LEU A 83 1.80 -13.87 -2.42
N LEU A 84 1.21 -15.06 -2.33
CA LEU A 84 0.34 -15.46 -1.24
C LEU A 84 1.15 -16.32 -0.27
N VAL A 85 1.29 -15.87 0.97
CA VAL A 85 2.09 -16.54 2.01
C VAL A 85 1.19 -16.89 3.19
N ASP A 86 1.03 -18.17 3.46
CA ASP A 86 0.31 -18.62 4.65
C ASP A 86 1.25 -18.67 5.85
N VAL A 87 1.00 -17.82 6.85
CA VAL A 87 1.79 -17.69 8.08
C VAL A 87 1.35 -18.66 9.17
N THR A 88 0.32 -19.48 8.92
CA THR A 88 -0.21 -20.49 9.85
C THR A 88 0.29 -21.91 9.56
N LEU A 89 0.93 -22.13 8.42
CA LEU A 89 1.47 -23.44 8.03
C LEU A 89 2.73 -23.80 8.84
N GLY A 90 2.52 -24.52 9.94
CA GLY A 90 3.56 -25.19 10.72
C GLY A 90 3.09 -25.47 12.15
N GLN A 91 3.14 -26.72 12.58
CA GLN A 91 2.92 -27.09 13.98
C GLN A 91 4.09 -26.58 14.81
N ALA A 92 3.97 -25.37 15.35
CA ALA A 92 4.95 -24.78 16.25
C ALA A 92 4.26 -24.34 17.55
N THR A 93 4.99 -24.38 18.65
CA THR A 93 4.54 -23.85 19.94
C THR A 93 4.30 -22.35 19.83
N GLU A 94 3.31 -21.82 20.56
CA GLU A 94 2.76 -20.46 20.43
C GLU A 94 3.82 -19.33 20.44
N GLY A 95 4.90 -19.48 21.20
CA GLY A 95 6.03 -18.54 21.21
C GLY A 95 6.89 -18.54 19.93
N LEU A 96 7.18 -19.72 19.34
CA LEU A 96 7.91 -19.82 18.06
C LEU A 96 7.09 -19.30 16.88
N ILE A 97 5.77 -19.33 16.99
CA ILE A 97 4.86 -18.81 15.96
C ILE A 97 5.02 -17.29 15.85
N THR A 98 5.15 -16.56 16.96
CA THR A 98 5.27 -15.09 16.95
C THR A 98 6.57 -14.63 16.27
N ASP A 99 7.73 -15.18 16.66
CA ASP A 99 9.02 -14.83 16.03
C ASP A 99 9.07 -15.18 14.54
N ARG A 100 8.46 -16.32 14.17
CA ARG A 100 8.33 -16.74 12.78
C ARG A 100 7.40 -15.81 11.99
N ARG A 101 6.29 -15.38 12.59
CA ARG A 101 5.36 -14.41 11.98
C ARG A 101 6.07 -13.08 11.72
N ASP A 102 6.78 -12.54 12.71
CA ASP A 102 7.50 -11.27 12.56
C ASP A 102 8.59 -11.35 11.49
N SER A 103 9.29 -12.48 11.41
CA SER A 103 10.29 -12.72 10.36
C SER A 103 9.64 -12.78 8.96
N VAL A 104 8.48 -13.42 8.83
CA VAL A 104 7.75 -13.48 7.56
C VAL A 104 7.19 -12.11 7.18
N VAL A 105 6.64 -11.35 8.13
CA VAL A 105 6.16 -9.99 7.93
C VAL A 105 7.31 -9.08 7.46
N ALA A 106 8.45 -9.10 8.16
CA ALA A 106 9.62 -8.32 7.78
C ALA A 106 10.16 -8.72 6.39
N GLY A 107 10.17 -10.02 6.06
CA GLY A 107 10.55 -10.51 4.73
C GLY A 107 9.56 -10.07 3.63
N ALA A 108 8.26 -10.11 3.92
CA ALA A 108 7.21 -9.66 3.01
C ALA A 108 7.29 -8.16 2.76
N GLU A 109 7.46 -7.35 3.81
CA GLU A 109 7.74 -5.93 3.70
C GLU A 109 8.97 -5.70 2.83
N TRP A 110 10.09 -6.37 3.12
CA TRP A 110 11.29 -6.23 2.31
C TRP A 110 11.03 -6.55 0.83
N LEU A 111 10.28 -7.62 0.51
CA LEU A 111 9.94 -7.99 -0.86
C LEU A 111 9.08 -6.96 -1.58
N VAL A 112 8.03 -6.44 -0.92
CA VAL A 112 7.20 -5.37 -1.48
C VAL A 112 8.06 -4.15 -1.80
N HIS A 113 8.95 -3.77 -0.87
CA HIS A 113 9.78 -2.59 -1.02
C HIS A 113 10.99 -2.79 -1.94
N ASN A 114 11.46 -4.02 -2.19
CA ASN A 114 12.71 -4.25 -2.93
C ASN A 114 12.55 -5.09 -4.21
N GLY A 115 11.62 -6.04 -4.21
CA GLY A 115 11.31 -6.89 -5.36
C GLY A 115 10.15 -6.37 -6.21
N GLY A 116 9.18 -5.67 -5.63
CA GLY A 116 8.01 -5.16 -6.34
C GLY A 116 6.80 -6.09 -6.55
N PRO A 117 6.76 -7.39 -6.16
CA PRO A 117 5.47 -8.09 -6.09
C PRO A 117 4.65 -7.56 -4.91
N ALA A 118 3.32 -7.62 -5.01
CA ALA A 118 2.47 -7.48 -3.82
C ALA A 118 2.54 -8.78 -3.01
N VAL A 119 2.49 -8.69 -1.68
CA VAL A 119 2.50 -9.86 -0.79
C VAL A 119 1.24 -9.86 0.06
N TRP A 120 0.53 -10.98 0.05
CA TRP A 120 -0.66 -11.21 0.85
C TRP A 120 -0.33 -12.28 1.89
N LEU A 121 -0.46 -11.92 3.17
CA LEU A 121 -0.24 -12.84 4.28
C LEU A 121 -1.60 -13.44 4.70
N LEU A 122 -1.71 -14.76 4.66
CA LEU A 122 -2.88 -15.49 5.13
C LEU A 122 -2.67 -15.94 6.57
N GLY A 123 -3.59 -15.56 7.45
CA GLY A 123 -3.48 -15.74 8.91
C GLY A 123 -3.52 -14.39 9.62
N ALA A 124 -3.67 -14.41 10.96
CA ALA A 124 -3.72 -13.19 11.76
C ALA A 124 -2.44 -12.37 11.56
N ALA A 125 -2.57 -11.27 10.83
CA ALA A 125 -1.50 -10.32 10.65
C ALA A 125 -1.42 -9.47 11.93
N GLY A 126 -0.21 -9.31 12.49
CA GLY A 126 0.00 -8.37 13.60
C GLY A 126 -0.32 -6.92 13.17
N ASP A 127 -0.35 -6.01 14.14
CA ASP A 127 -0.78 -4.60 13.95
C ASP A 127 -0.03 -3.81 12.86
N ARG A 128 1.11 -4.32 12.39
CA ARG A 128 1.97 -3.68 11.39
C ARG A 128 1.50 -3.83 9.95
N VAL A 129 0.60 -4.77 9.65
CA VAL A 129 0.15 -5.05 8.28
C VAL A 129 -1.34 -4.74 8.13
N PRO A 130 -1.75 -3.95 7.12
CA PRO A 130 -3.16 -3.70 6.86
C PRO A 130 -3.92 -5.01 6.63
N VAL A 131 -4.93 -5.28 7.46
CA VAL A 131 -5.78 -6.47 7.33
C VAL A 131 -6.90 -6.19 6.33
N ALA A 132 -6.92 -6.95 5.24
CA ALA A 132 -8.07 -7.00 4.33
C ALA A 132 -8.91 -8.23 4.66
N ARG A 133 -10.20 -8.03 4.96
CA ARG A 133 -11.20 -9.11 4.99
C ARG A 133 -11.96 -9.05 3.67
N PRO A 134 -11.61 -9.90 2.68
CA PRO A 134 -12.38 -9.90 1.44
C PRO A 134 -13.81 -10.30 1.78
N ALA A 135 -14.78 -9.45 1.43
CA ALA A 135 -16.15 -9.88 1.37
C ALA A 135 -16.22 -10.94 0.27
N ILE A 136 -16.46 -12.20 0.65
CA ILE A 136 -16.76 -13.22 -0.35
C ILE A 136 -18.04 -12.75 -1.01
N ALA A 137 -17.96 -12.31 -2.26
CA ALA A 137 -19.13 -12.20 -3.10
C ALA A 137 -19.68 -13.63 -3.20
N THR A 138 -20.71 -13.93 -2.41
CA THR A 138 -21.55 -15.09 -2.64
C THR A 138 -22.17 -14.85 -4.00
N SER A 139 -21.52 -15.37 -5.04
CA SER A 139 -22.22 -15.66 -6.27
C SER A 139 -23.30 -16.64 -5.84
N ALA A 140 -24.53 -16.14 -5.77
CA ALA A 140 -25.69 -16.99 -5.64
C ALA A 140 -25.55 -18.01 -6.77
N ARG A 141 -25.27 -19.27 -6.41
CA ARG A 141 -25.40 -20.40 -7.31
C ARG A 141 -26.88 -20.52 -7.65
N GLY A 142 -27.33 -19.69 -8.57
CA GLY A 142 -28.52 -19.94 -9.35
C GLY A 142 -28.19 -21.09 -10.27
N SER A 143 -28.66 -22.27 -9.90
CA SER A 143 -28.88 -23.40 -10.81
C SER A 143 -29.45 -22.89 -12.14
N ALA A 144 -28.65 -22.90 -13.19
CA ALA A 144 -29.12 -22.89 -14.56
C ALA A 144 -28.12 -23.65 -15.41
N ASP A 145 -28.34 -24.95 -15.42
CA ASP A 145 -27.97 -25.86 -16.49
C ASP A 145 -28.52 -25.30 -17.80
N ARG A 146 -27.70 -24.54 -18.55
CA ARG A 146 -27.99 -24.16 -19.94
C ARG A 146 -26.69 -24.12 -20.73
N GLY A 147 -26.64 -25.05 -21.69
CA GLY A 147 -25.51 -25.28 -22.58
C GLY A 147 -25.06 -24.04 -23.33
N TRP A 148 -23.76 -24.00 -23.56
CA TRP A 148 -23.13 -23.13 -24.53
C TRP A 148 -23.68 -23.45 -25.93
N GLN A 149 -24.53 -22.57 -26.46
CA GLN A 149 -24.77 -22.47 -27.90
C GLN A 149 -24.44 -21.05 -28.35
N SER A 150 -23.46 -20.98 -29.25
CA SER A 150 -23.07 -19.80 -30.02
C SER A 150 -24.11 -19.51 -31.09
N SER A 151 -24.56 -18.26 -31.21
CA SER A 151 -24.97 -17.55 -32.45
C SER A 151 -25.37 -16.13 -32.01
N ALA A 152 -24.70 -15.08 -32.46
CA ALA A 152 -24.92 -14.42 -33.75
C ALA A 152 -26.35 -13.87 -33.90
N ASP A 153 -26.39 -12.56 -34.14
CA ASP A 153 -27.46 -11.77 -34.76
C ASP A 153 -28.65 -11.23 -33.93
N ALA A 154 -28.90 -9.95 -34.25
CA ALA A 154 -30.19 -9.29 -34.39
C ALA A 154 -30.93 -8.73 -33.15
N GLN A 155 -30.87 -7.40 -33.08
CA GLN A 155 -32.00 -6.46 -33.13
C GLN A 155 -33.16 -6.50 -32.11
N CYS A 156 -33.35 -5.31 -31.50
CA CYS A 156 -34.56 -4.47 -31.47
C CYS A 156 -35.88 -4.92 -30.78
N GLN A 157 -36.40 -3.94 -30.01
CA GLN A 157 -37.82 -3.64 -29.68
C GLN A 157 -38.47 -4.56 -28.62
N SER A 158 -39.39 -4.12 -27.76
CA SER A 158 -39.91 -2.80 -27.38
C SER A 158 -40.85 -3.01 -26.16
N ASP A 159 -41.23 -1.89 -25.54
CA ASP A 159 -42.53 -1.60 -24.91
C ASP A 159 -42.96 -2.10 -23.51
N GLY A 160 -43.58 -1.14 -22.81
CA GLY A 160 -44.62 -1.28 -21.79
C GLY A 160 -44.08 -1.33 -20.35
N GLY A 161 -44.15 -0.27 -19.55
CA GLY A 161 -45.39 0.25 -18.92
C GLY A 161 -45.70 -0.59 -17.66
N SER A 162 -46.10 -0.10 -16.49
CA SER A 162 -46.58 1.18 -16.01
C SER A 162 -46.81 1.01 -14.48
N VAL A 163 -46.46 2.04 -13.70
CA VAL A 163 -47.14 2.58 -12.49
C VAL A 163 -47.59 1.63 -11.36
N ALA A 164 -47.12 1.90 -10.13
CA ALA A 164 -47.95 2.38 -8.99
C ALA A 164 -47.18 2.41 -7.65
N GLU A 165 -47.05 3.61 -7.07
CA GLU A 165 -46.96 3.90 -5.62
C GLU A 165 -48.38 3.92 -5.00
N PRO A 166 -48.63 4.29 -3.72
CA PRO A 166 -47.84 4.29 -2.47
C PRO A 166 -48.62 3.68 -1.27
N GLY A 167 -48.00 3.58 -0.09
CA GLY A 167 -48.70 3.24 1.15
C GLY A 167 -47.94 3.63 2.42
N ARG A 168 -48.38 4.74 3.04
CA ARG A 168 -47.89 5.36 4.30
C ARG A 168 -48.44 4.59 5.54
N TRP A 169 -48.21 5.18 6.72
CA TRP A 169 -48.73 4.93 8.09
C TRP A 169 -47.63 4.35 9.00
N GLY A 170 -47.33 4.85 10.20
CA GLY A 170 -47.89 5.92 11.04
C GLY A 170 -47.04 6.04 12.31
N ALA A 171 -47.11 7.20 12.96
CA ALA A 171 -46.34 7.60 14.14
C ALA A 171 -46.87 7.00 15.46
N GLY A 172 -46.04 7.03 16.52
CA GLY A 172 -46.45 6.81 17.91
C GLY A 172 -45.30 7.06 18.88
N SER A 173 -45.52 8.00 19.80
CA SER A 173 -44.55 8.68 20.68
C SER A 173 -44.52 8.13 22.12
N ASP A 174 -43.68 8.78 22.93
CA ASP A 174 -43.74 8.96 24.41
C ASP A 174 -42.87 8.02 25.27
N VAL A 175 -41.79 8.48 25.93
CA VAL A 175 -41.57 9.43 27.06
C VAL A 175 -41.41 8.69 28.41
N GLY A 176 -40.34 9.00 29.15
CA GLY A 176 -40.15 8.64 30.56
C GLY A 176 -38.78 9.08 31.11
N VAL A 177 -38.78 9.89 32.16
CA VAL A 177 -37.67 10.74 32.68
C VAL A 177 -37.30 10.38 34.14
N ALA A 178 -36.02 10.61 34.51
CA ALA A 178 -35.41 10.82 35.85
C ALA A 178 -35.43 9.67 36.87
N GLY A 179 -34.47 9.45 37.79
CA GLY A 179 -33.35 10.22 38.39
C GLY A 179 -32.82 9.42 39.62
N PRO A 180 -32.08 9.98 40.61
CA PRO A 180 -30.61 9.84 40.75
C PRO A 180 -30.09 9.29 42.12
N GLY A 181 -28.75 9.17 42.25
CA GLY A 181 -27.97 9.04 43.50
C GLY A 181 -26.97 7.87 43.48
N GLY A 182 -25.72 7.90 43.96
CA GLY A 182 -24.87 8.90 44.62
C GLY A 182 -23.62 8.19 45.20
N SER A 183 -22.43 8.77 44.99
CA SER A 183 -21.18 8.75 45.80
C SER A 183 -20.43 7.46 46.20
N GLY A 184 -19.09 7.49 46.03
CA GLY A 184 -18.16 6.79 46.95
C GLY A 184 -16.78 6.35 46.45
N ALA A 185 -15.79 7.26 46.50
CA ALA A 185 -14.35 7.10 46.84
C ALA A 185 -13.44 6.00 46.23
N GLY A 186 -12.21 6.40 45.84
CA GLY A 186 -11.02 5.53 45.89
C GLY A 186 -9.96 5.76 44.79
N SER A 187 -9.07 6.74 44.98
CA SER A 187 -7.86 6.92 44.17
C SER A 187 -6.73 6.01 44.67
N VAL A 188 -6.17 5.17 43.81
CA VAL A 188 -4.78 4.69 43.91
C VAL A 188 -4.17 4.60 42.51
N ALA A 189 -2.98 5.17 42.39
CA ALA A 189 -2.19 5.28 41.18
C ALA A 189 -1.77 3.90 40.64
N GLY A 190 -1.98 3.68 39.34
CA GLY A 190 -1.46 2.55 38.58
C GLY A 190 -0.69 3.06 37.38
N VAL A 191 0.61 2.77 37.35
CA VAL A 191 1.55 3.09 36.27
C VAL A 191 1.07 2.43 34.98
N ALA A 192 0.64 3.24 34.00
CA ALA A 192 0.24 2.77 32.68
C ALA A 192 1.49 2.50 31.82
N GLY A 193 1.69 1.23 31.43
CA GLY A 193 2.61 0.85 30.36
C GLY A 193 2.15 1.38 29.00
N PRO A 194 3.02 1.39 27.97
CA PRO A 194 2.71 2.03 26.69
C PRO A 194 1.73 1.17 25.91
N GLY A 195 0.44 1.51 26.04
CA GLY A 195 -0.66 0.93 25.29
C GLY A 195 -0.83 1.61 23.94
N ALA A 196 -0.85 0.77 22.90
CA ALA A 196 -1.50 0.92 21.59
C ALA A 196 -2.23 2.25 21.30
N GLY A 197 -1.73 2.98 20.30
CA GLY A 197 -2.42 4.10 19.64
C GLY A 197 -2.73 3.77 18.18
N SER A 198 -3.58 2.77 17.92
CA SER A 198 -4.11 2.51 16.58
C SER A 198 -5.44 3.27 16.39
N GLY A 199 -5.35 4.49 15.85
CA GLY A 199 -6.48 5.16 15.19
C GLY A 199 -7.00 6.49 15.77
N ALA A 200 -6.41 7.03 16.84
CA ALA A 200 -6.97 8.18 17.56
C ALA A 200 -6.66 9.58 16.96
N ASP A 201 -5.68 9.71 16.06
CA ASP A 201 -5.13 11.04 15.70
C ASP A 201 -5.58 11.60 14.34
N ARG A 202 -6.50 10.93 13.63
CA ARG A 202 -6.97 11.43 12.32
C ARG A 202 -7.64 12.80 12.47
N GLY A 203 -7.12 13.78 11.76
CA GLY A 203 -7.64 15.15 11.76
C GLY A 203 -7.08 16.07 12.85
N ARG A 204 -6.18 15.58 13.72
CA ARG A 204 -5.46 16.39 14.71
C ARG A 204 -3.96 16.17 14.62
N PRO A 205 -3.13 17.15 15.00
CA PRO A 205 -1.68 16.94 15.17
C PRO A 205 -1.45 15.84 16.22
N HIS A 206 -0.35 15.11 16.08
CA HIS A 206 0.02 14.05 17.00
C HIS A 206 0.21 14.62 18.41
N PRO A 207 -0.47 14.08 19.44
CA PRO A 207 -0.54 14.71 20.77
C PRO A 207 0.81 14.80 21.49
N ALA A 208 1.78 13.96 21.12
CA ALA A 208 3.14 14.00 21.68
C ALA A 208 4.11 14.91 20.91
N SER A 209 3.68 15.54 19.80
CA SER A 209 4.56 16.34 18.93
C SER A 209 4.36 17.84 19.16
N ALA A 210 5.24 18.44 19.95
CA ALA A 210 5.19 19.88 20.22
C ALA A 210 5.34 20.74 18.95
N ALA A 211 6.10 20.25 17.96
CA ALA A 211 6.27 20.90 16.67
C ALA A 211 4.97 20.91 15.85
N GLU A 212 4.26 19.77 15.78
CA GLU A 212 2.96 19.70 15.10
C GLU A 212 1.91 20.58 15.79
N ALA A 213 1.86 20.56 17.12
CA ALA A 213 0.95 21.40 17.89
C ALA A 213 1.21 22.90 17.66
N ALA A 214 2.49 23.32 17.66
CA ALA A 214 2.87 24.70 17.38
C ALA A 214 2.53 25.12 15.95
N LEU A 215 2.78 24.24 14.97
CA LEU A 215 2.42 24.49 13.58
C LEU A 215 0.91 24.61 13.39
N GLU A 216 0.12 23.72 14.00
CA GLU A 216 -1.34 23.80 13.93
C GLU A 216 -1.87 25.10 14.55
N ALA A 217 -1.34 25.53 15.70
CA ALA A 217 -1.73 26.79 16.32
C ALA A 217 -1.46 28.00 15.41
N ALA A 218 -0.30 28.03 14.74
CA ALA A 218 0.04 29.09 13.80
C ALA A 218 -0.77 29.03 12.50
N LEU A 219 -1.11 27.84 12.01
CA LEU A 219 -1.97 27.69 10.83
C LEU A 219 -3.43 28.02 11.15
N ALA A 220 -3.90 27.82 12.38
CA ALA A 220 -5.29 28.07 12.76
C ALA A 220 -5.68 29.55 12.68
N VAL A 221 -4.74 30.47 12.88
CA VAL A 221 -4.98 31.92 12.76
C VAL A 221 -4.94 32.41 11.31
N GLU A 222 -4.46 31.60 10.39
CA GLU A 222 -4.24 31.97 8.99
C GLU A 222 -5.42 31.56 8.09
N PRO A 223 -6.19 32.50 7.51
CA PRO A 223 -7.37 32.15 6.71
C PRO A 223 -7.05 31.30 5.47
N TRP A 224 -5.87 31.48 4.90
CA TRP A 224 -5.42 30.70 3.75
C TRP A 224 -5.18 29.23 4.09
N ALA A 225 -4.93 28.89 5.37
CA ALA A 225 -4.66 27.53 5.80
C ALA A 225 -5.92 26.67 5.96
N ALA A 226 -7.12 27.20 5.62
CA ALA A 226 -8.36 26.43 5.58
C ALA A 226 -8.25 25.21 4.65
N GLY A 227 -8.98 24.14 4.97
CA GLY A 227 -9.02 22.89 4.18
C GLY A 227 -7.94 21.86 4.54
N ARG A 228 -7.01 22.19 5.44
CA ARG A 228 -5.96 21.30 5.90
C ARG A 228 -6.49 20.12 6.72
N ARG A 229 -5.81 18.98 6.66
CA ARG A 229 -6.17 17.75 7.37
C ARG A 229 -4.91 17.07 7.90
N TRP A 230 -4.90 16.78 9.20
CA TRP A 230 -3.80 16.06 9.84
C TRP A 230 -3.95 14.54 9.75
N ASN A 231 -2.82 13.82 9.77
CA ASN A 231 -2.71 12.37 9.93
C ASN A 231 -3.62 11.59 8.97
N GLN A 232 -3.56 11.92 7.68
CA GLN A 232 -4.40 11.30 6.66
C GLN A 232 -3.71 10.08 6.06
N ASP A 233 -4.45 8.98 5.89
CA ASP A 233 -3.94 7.83 5.16
C ASP A 233 -4.21 8.03 3.66
N TYR A 234 -3.17 7.97 2.85
CA TYR A 234 -3.21 8.09 1.40
C TYR A 234 -2.86 6.74 0.74
N ARG A 235 -3.62 6.37 -0.29
CA ARG A 235 -3.36 5.20 -1.13
C ARG A 235 -3.42 5.62 -2.60
N THR A 236 -2.35 5.36 -3.34
CA THR A 236 -2.33 5.53 -4.80
C THR A 236 -3.34 4.60 -5.48
N ASN A 237 -3.44 3.36 -5.02
CA ASN A 237 -4.42 2.38 -5.48
C ASN A 237 -4.71 1.34 -4.38
N GLU A 238 -5.76 0.55 -4.54
CA GLU A 238 -6.23 -0.44 -3.55
C GLU A 238 -5.20 -1.51 -3.17
N LEU A 239 -4.21 -1.74 -4.04
CA LEU A 239 -3.18 -2.76 -3.86
C LEU A 239 -1.89 -2.19 -3.24
N THR A 240 -1.82 -0.89 -3.00
CA THR A 240 -0.65 -0.23 -2.42
C THR A 240 -0.87 -0.01 -0.92
N PRO A 241 0.12 -0.33 -0.06
CA PRO A 241 0.02 -0.02 1.36
C PRO A 241 -0.29 1.47 1.58
N PRO A 242 -1.20 1.81 2.51
CA PRO A 242 -1.45 3.20 2.86
C PRO A 242 -0.20 3.84 3.44
N VAL A 243 0.02 5.09 3.04
CA VAL A 243 1.01 5.97 3.62
C VAL A 243 0.28 6.96 4.51
N ARG A 244 0.77 7.17 5.74
CA ARG A 244 0.29 8.24 6.59
C ARG A 244 1.02 9.52 6.25
N LEU A 245 0.26 10.58 6.00
CA LEU A 245 0.73 11.93 5.73
C LEU A 245 0.44 12.79 6.96
N ASP A 246 1.44 13.54 7.43
CA ASP A 246 1.28 14.34 8.64
C ASP A 246 0.26 15.45 8.44
N LEU A 247 0.40 16.25 7.36
CA LEU A 247 -0.50 17.35 7.05
C LEU A 247 -0.79 17.43 5.55
N LEU A 248 -2.08 17.56 5.19
CA LEU A 248 -2.55 17.48 3.80
C LEU A 248 -3.54 18.61 3.47
N TRP A 249 -3.32 19.25 2.31
CA TRP A 249 -4.32 20.03 1.58
C TRP A 249 -4.74 19.27 0.32
N PRO A 250 -5.89 18.56 0.34
CA PRO A 250 -6.28 17.69 -0.77
C PRO A 250 -6.53 18.42 -2.09
N GLN A 251 -7.15 19.61 -2.02
CA GLN A 251 -7.55 20.39 -3.18
C GLN A 251 -6.32 21.00 -3.88
N GLU A 252 -5.39 21.52 -3.11
CA GLU A 252 -4.16 22.14 -3.61
C GLU A 252 -3.04 21.12 -3.87
N ARG A 253 -3.30 19.83 -3.58
CA ARG A 253 -2.34 18.73 -3.69
C ARG A 253 -1.02 19.05 -2.98
N CYS A 254 -1.10 19.56 -1.76
CA CYS A 254 0.07 19.86 -0.92
C CYS A 254 0.12 18.89 0.26
N VAL A 255 1.23 18.19 0.39
CA VAL A 255 1.59 17.37 1.55
C VAL A 255 2.70 18.07 2.31
N VAL A 256 2.59 18.12 3.63
CA VAL A 256 3.63 18.57 4.53
C VAL A 256 3.97 17.42 5.47
N GLU A 257 5.24 17.01 5.49
CA GLU A 257 5.76 15.97 6.38
C GLU A 257 6.71 16.61 7.40
N ILE A 258 6.61 16.18 8.65
CA ILE A 258 7.34 16.72 9.79
C ILE A 258 8.34 15.68 10.26
N ASP A 259 9.57 15.83 9.81
CA ASP A 259 10.63 14.87 10.07
C ASP A 259 11.17 15.03 11.51
N GLY A 260 10.98 13.99 12.32
CA GLY A 260 11.69 13.82 13.59
C GLY A 260 13.16 13.43 13.42
N PRO A 261 14.02 13.64 14.44
CA PRO A 261 15.43 13.25 14.40
C PRO A 261 15.67 11.73 14.22
N GLU A 262 14.61 10.94 14.40
CA GLU A 262 14.57 9.47 14.34
C GLU A 262 14.51 8.94 12.90
N HIS A 263 14.29 9.83 11.92
CA HIS A 263 14.23 9.49 10.49
C HIS A 263 15.60 9.43 9.81
N CYS A 264 16.70 9.68 10.54
CA CYS A 264 18.07 9.65 10.02
C CYS A 264 18.66 8.23 9.83
N HIS A 265 17.86 7.15 9.92
CA HIS A 265 18.36 5.79 9.73
C HIS A 265 18.52 5.44 8.24
N PRO A 266 19.72 5.02 7.77
CA PRO A 266 20.00 4.74 6.34
C PRO A 266 19.06 3.73 5.67
N VAL A 267 18.48 2.81 6.44
CA VAL A 267 17.58 1.75 5.96
C VAL A 267 16.18 2.29 5.59
N ARG A 268 15.77 3.45 6.12
CA ARG A 268 14.45 4.07 5.85
C ARG A 268 14.46 5.06 4.68
N PHE A 269 15.65 5.50 4.25
CA PHE A 269 15.79 6.56 3.26
C PHE A 269 15.25 6.20 1.87
N GLU A 270 15.51 4.99 1.36
CA GLU A 270 15.04 4.62 0.01
C GLU A 270 13.52 4.42 -0.04
N ALA A 271 12.91 3.89 1.03
CA ALA A 271 11.46 3.72 1.12
C ALA A 271 10.75 5.08 1.16
N ASP A 272 11.28 6.03 1.94
CA ASP A 272 10.76 7.38 2.05
C ASP A 272 10.89 8.15 0.72
N ARG A 273 12.02 8.00 0.03
CA ARG A 273 12.21 8.56 -1.32
C ARG A 273 11.24 8.00 -2.34
N ARG A 274 10.94 6.71 -2.30
CA ARG A 274 9.96 6.11 -3.23
C ARG A 274 8.53 6.60 -2.96
N ARG A 275 8.18 6.80 -1.68
CA ARG A 275 6.92 7.40 -1.28
C ARG A 275 6.79 8.82 -1.82
N ASP A 276 7.82 9.64 -1.67
CA ASP A 276 7.84 11.02 -2.19
C ASP A 276 7.66 11.04 -3.70
N VAL A 277 8.39 10.18 -4.43
CA VAL A 277 8.26 10.05 -5.89
C VAL A 277 6.85 9.63 -6.28
N GLN A 278 6.23 8.69 -5.54
CA GLN A 278 4.87 8.26 -5.86
C GLN A 278 3.86 9.38 -5.64
N LEU A 279 3.94 10.11 -4.53
CA LEU A 279 3.09 11.27 -4.26
C LEU A 279 3.23 12.33 -5.37
N GLN A 280 4.46 12.57 -5.84
CA GLN A 280 4.72 13.49 -6.95
C GLN A 280 4.09 13.02 -8.27
N LEU A 281 4.20 11.73 -8.61
CA LEU A 281 3.55 11.15 -9.78
C LEU A 281 2.02 11.24 -9.69
N ASP A 282 1.48 11.16 -8.47
CA ASP A 282 0.05 11.34 -8.18
C ASP A 282 -0.36 12.84 -8.17
N GLY A 283 0.59 13.74 -8.40
CA GLY A 283 0.38 15.17 -8.59
C GLY A 283 0.49 16.01 -7.32
N TYR A 284 0.99 15.43 -6.22
CA TYR A 284 1.23 16.15 -4.97
C TYR A 284 2.61 16.79 -4.93
N ALA A 285 2.69 17.99 -4.33
CA ALA A 285 3.96 18.49 -3.82
C ALA A 285 4.15 18.03 -2.37
N VAL A 286 5.37 17.59 -2.05
CA VAL A 286 5.75 17.16 -0.70
C VAL A 286 6.75 18.17 -0.13
N LEU A 287 6.37 18.86 0.95
CA LEU A 287 7.21 19.81 1.67
C LEU A 287 7.66 19.17 3.00
N ARG A 288 8.96 19.05 3.21
CA ARG A 288 9.53 18.45 4.43
C ARG A 288 10.12 19.52 5.34
N PHE A 289 9.75 19.47 6.61
CA PHE A 289 10.32 20.34 7.65
C PHE A 289 10.77 19.49 8.83
N THR A 290 11.97 19.75 9.34
CA THR A 290 12.42 19.08 10.56
C THR A 290 11.74 19.70 11.77
N ASN A 291 11.57 18.92 12.84
CA ASN A 291 11.12 19.43 14.13
C ASN A 291 11.93 20.65 14.59
N ALA A 292 13.26 20.60 14.42
CA ALA A 292 14.14 21.71 14.76
C ALA A 292 13.79 22.99 13.98
N ARG A 293 13.52 22.89 12.67
CA ARG A 293 13.17 24.06 11.86
C ARG A 293 11.83 24.66 12.28
N ILE A 294 10.84 23.83 12.58
CA ILE A 294 9.53 24.30 13.06
C ILE A 294 9.68 25.02 14.41
N THR A 295 10.49 24.47 15.32
CA THR A 295 10.71 25.08 16.64
C THR A 295 11.47 26.41 16.55
N HIS A 296 12.48 26.52 15.68
CA HIS A 296 13.35 27.69 15.62
C HIS A 296 12.83 28.80 14.69
N ASP A 297 12.10 28.44 13.64
CA ASP A 297 11.62 29.39 12.63
C ASP A 297 10.24 29.00 12.08
N LEU A 298 9.27 28.97 12.99
CA LEU A 298 7.88 28.64 12.66
C LEU A 298 7.30 29.60 11.62
N GLY A 299 7.63 30.89 11.70
CA GLY A 299 7.14 31.92 10.78
C GLY A 299 7.54 31.66 9.34
N ALA A 300 8.81 31.32 9.07
CA ALA A 300 9.25 30.99 7.72
C ALA A 300 8.61 29.71 7.19
N VAL A 301 8.38 28.70 8.04
CA VAL A 301 7.68 27.46 7.65
C VAL A 301 6.26 27.78 7.21
N VAL A 302 5.49 28.50 8.03
CA VAL A 302 4.13 28.92 7.72
C VAL A 302 4.08 29.76 6.44
N HIS A 303 5.03 30.69 6.26
CA HIS A 303 5.14 31.49 5.05
C HIS A 303 5.40 30.65 3.79
N GLN A 304 6.30 29.66 3.88
CA GLN A 304 6.64 28.78 2.75
C GLN A 304 5.43 27.92 2.33
N ILE A 305 4.73 27.33 3.30
CA ILE A 305 3.50 26.57 3.05
C ILE A 305 2.44 27.48 2.43
N GLY A 306 2.23 28.67 3.01
CA GLY A 306 1.23 29.63 2.53
C GLY A 306 1.49 30.13 1.12
N THR A 307 2.76 30.34 0.75
CA THR A 307 3.16 30.73 -0.60
C THR A 307 2.73 29.66 -1.61
N TYR A 308 3.00 28.39 -1.32
CA TYR A 308 2.61 27.28 -2.20
C TYR A 308 1.09 27.14 -2.33
N VAL A 309 0.38 27.09 -1.21
CA VAL A 309 -1.09 26.90 -1.19
C VAL A 309 -1.81 28.04 -1.92
N ARG A 310 -1.39 29.30 -1.70
CA ARG A 310 -1.98 30.45 -2.39
C ARG A 310 -1.70 30.44 -3.89
N ALA A 311 -0.48 30.07 -4.32
CA ALA A 311 -0.15 29.94 -5.73
C ALA A 311 -1.03 28.89 -6.41
N ARG A 312 -1.14 27.69 -5.83
CA ARG A 312 -2.01 26.62 -6.35
C ARG A 312 -3.47 27.03 -6.47
N ARG A 313 -4.00 27.78 -5.50
CA ARG A 313 -5.38 28.29 -5.56
C ARG A 313 -5.60 29.28 -6.70
N ARG A 314 -4.62 30.14 -6.99
CA ARG A 314 -4.68 31.07 -8.14
C ARG A 314 -4.70 30.29 -9.46
N ASP A 315 -3.78 29.33 -9.61
CA ASP A 315 -3.71 28.48 -10.81
C ASP A 315 -5.05 27.73 -11.05
N HIS A 316 -5.66 27.21 -9.98
CA HIS A 316 -6.96 26.54 -10.06
C HIS A 316 -8.11 27.48 -10.45
N ALA A 317 -8.11 28.72 -9.94
CA ALA A 317 -9.11 29.72 -10.31
C ALA A 317 -8.98 30.14 -11.79
N GLU A 318 -7.75 30.36 -12.25
CA GLU A 318 -7.44 30.76 -13.64
C GLU A 318 -7.69 29.62 -14.64
N GLY A 319 -7.35 28.38 -14.29
CA GLY A 319 -7.64 27.20 -15.11
C GLY A 319 -9.13 26.89 -15.23
N SER A 320 -9.92 27.16 -14.18
CA SER A 320 -11.38 27.02 -14.21
C SER A 320 -12.06 28.07 -15.09
N HIS A 321 -11.41 29.22 -15.33
CA HIS A 321 -11.92 30.28 -16.20
C HIS A 321 -11.63 30.04 -17.69
N HIS A 322 -10.61 29.24 -18.04
CA HIS A 322 -10.30 28.91 -19.44
C HIS A 322 -11.10 27.72 -19.99
N GLY A 323 -11.69 26.87 -19.14
CA GLY A 323 -12.53 25.73 -19.56
C GLY A 323 -14.02 26.06 -19.80
N ARG A 324 -14.41 27.34 -19.73
CA ARG A 324 -15.82 27.80 -19.78
C ARG A 324 -16.14 28.76 -20.94
N ARG A 325 -15.26 28.88 -21.93
CA ARG A 325 -15.46 29.70 -23.13
C ARG A 325 -15.63 28.83 -24.36
#